data_AF-A0A956XUJ7-F1
#
_entry.id   AF-A0A956XUJ7-F1
#
_cell.length_a   1.000
_cell.length_b   1.000
_cell.length_c   1.000
_cell.angle_alpha   90.00
_cell.angle_beta   90.00
_cell.angle_gamma   90.00
#
_symmetry.space_group_name_H-M   'P 1'
#
loop_
_entity.id
_entity.type
_entity.pdbx_description
1 polymer ?
#
loop_
_entity_poly.entity_id
_entity_poly.type
_entity_poly.pdbx_seq_one_letter_code
_entity_poly.pdbx_strand_id
1 'polypeptide(L)'
;RVDAAGPDDFDTEWTALILGLKVVSGLDEAIDHIREHTTQHSDGILTETPENAARFLNEVDSAAVFVNASTRFNDGSAMGLGAEVAISTQKMHARGPMALEELTTYKWIVQGDYTSRP
;
A
#
# COMPACT_ATOMS: atom_id res chain seq x y z
N ARG A 1 -7.29 -20.96 -19.68
CA ARG A 1 -8.54 -20.53 -20.37
C ARG A 1 -8.63 -19.03 -20.21
N VAL A 2 -9.15 -18.31 -21.19
CA VAL A 2 -9.37 -16.86 -21.12
C VAL A 2 -10.87 -16.64 -21.28
N ASP A 3 -11.48 -15.99 -20.31
CA ASP A 3 -12.89 -15.63 -20.31
C ASP A 3 -12.99 -14.10 -20.18
N ALA A 4 -14.07 -13.51 -20.70
CA ALA A 4 -14.29 -12.07 -20.53
C ALA A 4 -14.55 -11.75 -19.07
N ALA A 5 -13.96 -10.66 -18.57
CA ALA A 5 -14.13 -10.24 -17.18
C ALA A 5 -15.60 -9.95 -16.88
N GLY A 6 -16.10 -10.49 -15.77
CA GLY A 6 -17.39 -10.17 -15.19
C GLY A 6 -17.40 -8.81 -14.48
N PRO A 7 -18.59 -8.34 -14.05
CA PRO A 7 -18.73 -7.04 -13.39
C PRO A 7 -17.95 -6.93 -12.07
N ASP A 8 -17.80 -8.03 -11.34
CA ASP A 8 -17.17 -8.06 -10.01
C ASP A 8 -15.70 -8.53 -10.04
N ASP A 9 -15.18 -8.90 -11.21
CA ASP A 9 -13.86 -9.55 -11.32
C ASP A 9 -12.71 -8.63 -10.92
N PHE A 10 -12.85 -7.31 -11.12
CA PHE A 10 -11.84 -6.32 -10.75
C PHE A 10 -11.85 -6.01 -9.24
N ASP A 11 -12.93 -6.32 -8.54
CA ASP A 11 -13.07 -6.16 -7.08
C ASP A 11 -12.82 -7.46 -6.30
N THR A 12 -12.50 -8.56 -7.01
CA THR A 12 -12.35 -9.90 -6.42
C THR A 12 -10.89 -10.28 -6.21
N GLU A 13 -10.51 -10.55 -4.96
CA GLU A 13 -9.23 -11.19 -4.64
C GLU A 13 -9.35 -12.72 -4.75
N TRP A 14 -8.72 -13.30 -5.78
CA TRP A 14 -8.92 -14.71 -6.13
C TRP A 14 -8.17 -15.71 -5.24
N THR A 15 -7.03 -15.31 -4.66
CA THR A 15 -6.12 -16.20 -3.89
C THR A 15 -5.77 -17.52 -4.61
N ALA A 16 -5.74 -17.48 -5.94
CA ALA A 16 -5.56 -18.62 -6.83
C ALA A 16 -4.75 -18.21 -8.06
N LEU A 17 -4.45 -19.18 -8.95
CA LEU A 17 -3.80 -18.92 -10.23
C LEU A 17 -4.78 -18.34 -11.27
N ILE A 18 -5.42 -17.22 -10.90
CA ILE A 18 -6.37 -16.46 -11.69
C ILE A 18 -5.87 -15.01 -11.72
N LEU A 19 -5.91 -14.36 -12.90
CA LEU A 19 -5.43 -13.00 -13.10
C LEU A 19 -6.44 -12.21 -13.93
N GLY A 20 -6.93 -11.09 -13.38
CA GLY A 20 -7.68 -10.09 -14.14
C GLY A 20 -6.74 -9.24 -14.99
N LEU A 21 -7.13 -8.96 -16.23
CA LEU A 21 -6.36 -8.12 -17.16
C LEU A 21 -7.28 -7.06 -17.77
N LYS A 22 -6.94 -5.79 -17.56
CA LYS A 22 -7.58 -4.64 -18.21
C LYS A 22 -6.56 -3.91 -19.06
N VAL A 23 -6.92 -3.66 -20.32
CA VAL A 23 -6.16 -2.76 -21.19
C VAL A 23 -6.63 -1.34 -20.92
N VAL A 24 -5.69 -0.44 -20.67
CA VAL A 24 -5.94 0.98 -20.41
C VAL A 24 -5.21 1.84 -21.43
N SER A 25 -5.72 3.05 -21.68
CA SER A 25 -5.19 4.01 -22.65
C SER A 25 -3.91 4.71 -22.20
N GLY A 26 -3.62 4.71 -20.90
CA GLY A 26 -2.43 5.36 -20.34
C GLY A 26 -2.43 5.39 -18.81
N LEU A 27 -1.49 6.17 -18.25
CA LEU A 27 -1.26 6.25 -16.81
C LEU A 27 -2.47 6.78 -16.03
N ASP A 28 -3.16 7.79 -16.56
CA ASP A 28 -4.31 8.39 -15.85
C ASP A 28 -5.43 7.36 -15.67
N GLU A 29 -5.80 6.63 -16.74
CA GLU A 29 -6.80 5.55 -16.65
C GLU A 29 -6.33 4.39 -15.76
N ALA A 30 -5.03 4.07 -15.75
CA ALA A 30 -4.48 3.05 -14.85
C ALA A 30 -4.66 3.44 -13.38
N ILE A 31 -4.33 4.68 -13.03
CA ILE A 31 -4.46 5.19 -11.65
C ILE A 31 -5.93 5.28 -11.24
N ASP A 32 -6.82 5.74 -12.13
CA ASP A 32 -8.26 5.79 -11.85
C ASP A 32 -8.84 4.39 -11.64
N HIS A 33 -8.43 3.40 -12.44
CA HIS A 33 -8.83 2.02 -12.25
C HIS A 33 -8.33 1.45 -10.91
N ILE A 34 -7.09 1.74 -10.53
CA ILE A 34 -6.57 1.35 -9.20
C ILE A 34 -7.41 2.01 -8.11
N ARG A 35 -7.68 3.32 -8.18
CA ARG A 35 -8.49 4.02 -7.16
C ARG A 35 -9.89 3.43 -6.99
N GLU A 36 -10.50 2.99 -8.08
CA GLU A 36 -11.86 2.43 -8.06
C GLU A 36 -11.92 1.06 -7.40
N HIS A 37 -10.92 0.19 -7.62
CA HIS A 37 -10.99 -1.22 -7.22
C HIS A 37 -9.96 -1.65 -6.15
N THR A 38 -9.03 -0.79 -5.75
CA THR A 38 -7.96 -1.16 -4.81
C THR A 38 -8.48 -1.39 -3.39
N THR A 39 -7.93 -2.40 -2.72
CA THR A 39 -8.04 -2.58 -1.27
C THR A 39 -6.97 -1.78 -0.50
N GLN A 40 -6.21 -0.92 -1.20
CA GLN A 40 -5.14 -0.06 -0.69
C GLN A 40 -3.98 -0.86 -0.07
N HIS A 41 -3.74 -2.09 -0.52
CA HIS A 41 -2.71 -2.97 0.02
C HIS A 41 -1.36 -2.78 -0.66
N SER A 42 -1.25 -3.13 -1.95
CA SER A 42 0.01 -3.09 -2.69
C SER A 42 -0.25 -2.90 -4.17
N ASP A 43 0.32 -1.84 -4.74
CA ASP A 43 0.19 -1.51 -6.15
C ASP A 43 1.56 -1.18 -6.75
N GLY A 44 1.78 -1.51 -8.01
CA GLY A 44 3.09 -1.33 -8.64
C GLY A 44 2.99 -0.93 -10.11
N ILE A 45 3.96 -0.12 -10.55
CA ILE A 45 4.13 0.27 -11.95
C ILE A 45 5.44 -0.31 -12.50
N LEU A 46 5.39 -0.80 -13.74
CA LEU A 46 6.57 -1.11 -14.55
C LEU A 46 6.71 -0.02 -15.62
N THR A 47 7.75 0.81 -15.53
CA THR A 47 7.98 1.91 -16.47
C THR A 47 9.45 2.30 -16.54
N GLU A 48 9.90 2.71 -17.73
CA GLU A 48 11.21 3.33 -17.95
C GLU A 48 11.15 4.86 -17.92
N THR A 49 9.95 5.45 -17.82
CA THR A 49 9.73 6.90 -17.79
C THR A 49 9.75 7.41 -16.35
N PRO A 50 10.78 8.16 -15.92
CA PRO A 50 10.89 8.63 -14.53
C PRO A 50 9.70 9.49 -14.10
N GLU A 51 9.13 10.27 -15.02
CA GLU A 51 7.97 11.12 -14.75
C GLU A 51 6.73 10.29 -14.41
N ASN A 52 6.52 9.16 -15.11
CA ASN A 52 5.40 8.25 -14.83
C ASN A 52 5.60 7.54 -13.49
N ALA A 53 6.83 7.11 -13.19
CA ALA A 53 7.17 6.50 -11.90
C ALA A 53 6.90 7.48 -10.74
N ALA A 54 7.36 8.72 -10.87
CA ALA A 54 7.15 9.75 -9.85
C ALA A 54 5.66 10.07 -9.68
N ARG A 55 4.88 10.19 -10.76
CA ARG A 55 3.44 10.40 -10.67
C ARG A 55 2.73 9.25 -9.98
N PHE A 56 3.02 8.01 -10.37
CA PHE A 56 2.40 6.82 -9.78
C PHE A 56 2.65 6.73 -8.26
N LEU A 57 3.89 6.97 -7.81
CA LEU A 57 4.26 6.99 -6.40
C LEU A 57 3.51 8.06 -5.58
N ASN A 58 3.18 9.19 -6.18
CA ASN A 58 2.50 10.30 -5.49
C ASN A 58 0.98 10.19 -5.54
N GLU A 59 0.42 9.56 -6.57
CA GLU A 59 -1.02 9.57 -6.84
C GLU A 59 -1.76 8.28 -6.43
N VAL A 60 -1.04 7.16 -6.25
CA VAL A 60 -1.60 5.89 -5.79
C VAL A 60 -1.52 5.81 -4.26
N ASP A 61 -2.67 5.59 -3.62
CA ASP A 61 -2.82 5.64 -2.17
C ASP A 61 -2.96 4.25 -1.55
N SER A 62 -1.90 3.45 -1.66
CA SER A 62 -1.80 2.10 -1.10
C SER A 62 -0.76 2.04 0.01
N ALA A 63 -0.84 1.02 0.87
CA ALA A 63 0.08 0.84 1.98
C ALA A 63 1.54 0.68 1.52
N ALA A 64 1.75 0.07 0.35
CA ALA A 64 3.04 0.07 -0.36
C ALA A 64 2.83 0.31 -1.86
N VAL A 65 3.64 1.20 -2.45
CA VAL A 65 3.62 1.52 -3.88
C VAL A 65 5.00 1.25 -4.47
N PHE A 66 5.05 0.45 -5.54
CA PHE A 66 6.29 -0.07 -6.10
C PHE A 66 6.56 0.50 -7.50
N VAL A 67 7.84 0.74 -7.81
CA VAL A 67 8.32 1.04 -9.16
C VAL A 67 9.30 -0.06 -9.56
N ASN A 68 9.04 -0.73 -10.68
CA ASN A 68 9.92 -1.75 -11.26
C ASN A 68 10.28 -2.87 -10.28
N ALA A 69 9.37 -3.21 -9.37
CA ALA A 69 9.52 -4.25 -8.36
C ALA A 69 8.21 -5.00 -8.15
N SER A 70 8.31 -6.26 -7.70
CA SER A 70 7.16 -7.10 -7.41
C SER A 70 6.39 -6.62 -6.18
N THR A 71 5.06 -6.66 -6.22
CA THR A 71 4.19 -6.36 -5.07
C THR A 71 4.37 -7.36 -3.92
N ARG A 72 4.98 -8.52 -4.17
CA ARG A 72 5.34 -9.52 -3.14
C ARG A 72 6.33 -9.01 -2.09
N PHE A 73 7.00 -7.89 -2.35
CA PHE A 73 7.93 -7.28 -1.40
C PHE A 73 7.24 -6.45 -0.31
N ASN A 74 5.90 -6.30 -0.32
CA ASN A 74 5.17 -5.77 0.83
C ASN A 74 5.12 -6.81 1.95
N ASP A 75 6.23 -6.91 2.69
CA ASP A 75 6.49 -7.88 3.74
C ASP A 75 7.57 -7.31 4.66
N GLY A 76 7.36 -7.37 5.98
CA GLY A 76 8.24 -6.76 6.96
C GLY A 76 9.66 -7.33 6.94
N SER A 77 9.84 -8.62 6.67
CA SER A 77 11.18 -9.22 6.57
C SER A 77 11.91 -8.72 5.31
N ALA A 78 11.19 -8.61 4.19
CA ALA A 78 11.72 -8.09 2.94
C ALA A 78 12.06 -6.59 3.01
N MET A 79 11.31 -5.83 3.82
CA MET A 79 11.53 -4.39 4.05
C MET A 79 12.52 -4.10 5.19
N GLY A 80 13.16 -5.13 5.78
CA GLY A 80 14.20 -4.96 6.79
C GLY A 80 13.70 -4.70 8.21
N LEU A 81 12.41 -4.92 8.48
CA LEU A 81 11.82 -4.83 9.83
C LEU A 81 12.05 -6.08 10.69
N GLY A 82 12.59 -7.15 10.08
CA GLY A 82 12.92 -8.42 10.71
C GLY A 82 11.71 -9.35 10.90
N ALA A 83 10.58 -8.83 11.34
CA ALA A 83 9.31 -9.55 11.47
C ALA A 83 8.12 -8.62 11.22
N GLU A 84 6.94 -9.21 10.98
CA GLU A 84 5.66 -8.52 10.95
C GLU A 84 4.60 -9.31 11.71
N VAL A 85 3.61 -8.61 12.29
CA VAL A 85 2.40 -9.23 12.85
C VAL A 85 1.30 -9.31 11.81
N ALA A 86 1.16 -8.26 11.00
CA ALA A 86 0.20 -8.16 9.90
C ALA A 86 0.59 -6.97 9.01
N ILE A 87 -0.09 -6.84 7.87
CA ILE A 87 0.00 -5.67 6.99
C ILE A 87 -1.28 -4.85 7.17
N SER A 88 -1.15 -3.59 7.60
CA SER A 88 -2.28 -2.68 7.75
C SER A 88 -2.52 -1.87 6.48
N THR A 89 -3.76 -1.86 6.00
CA THR A 89 -4.19 -0.93 4.94
C THR A 89 -4.83 0.34 5.49
N GLN A 90 -4.98 0.46 6.81
CA GLN A 90 -5.60 1.62 7.45
C GLN A 90 -4.65 2.83 7.44
N LYS A 91 -5.21 4.04 7.36
CA LYS A 91 -4.43 5.29 7.31
C LYS A 91 -3.97 5.80 8.67
N MET A 92 -4.60 5.35 9.75
CA MET A 92 -4.33 5.82 11.11
C MET A 92 -3.44 4.82 11.86
N HIS A 93 -2.59 5.34 12.75
CA HIS A 93 -1.64 4.58 13.59
C HIS A 93 -0.49 3.93 12.80
N ALA A 94 -0.75 2.83 12.09
CA ALA A 94 0.24 2.06 11.37
C ALA A 94 -0.31 1.64 10.00
N ARG A 95 0.53 1.73 8.97
CA ARG A 95 0.17 1.41 7.57
C ARG A 95 1.35 0.70 6.90
N GLY A 96 1.06 -0.37 6.17
CA GLY A 96 2.06 -1.31 5.67
C GLY A 96 2.38 -2.41 6.69
N PRO A 97 3.53 -3.09 6.53
CA PRO A 97 3.97 -4.13 7.46
C PRO A 97 4.12 -3.57 8.89
N MET A 98 3.44 -4.20 9.85
CA MET A 98 3.46 -3.79 11.25
C MET A 98 4.47 -4.62 12.05
N ALA A 99 5.54 -3.97 12.47
CA ALA A 99 6.62 -4.56 13.26
C ALA A 99 6.56 -4.06 14.71
N LEU A 100 7.70 -4.03 15.41
CA LEU A 100 7.74 -3.76 16.84
C LEU A 100 7.24 -2.35 17.18
N GLU A 101 7.63 -1.33 16.40
CA GLU A 101 7.26 0.07 16.65
C GLU A 101 5.75 0.28 16.53
N GLU A 102 5.11 -0.36 15.56
CA GLU A 102 3.66 -0.29 15.32
C GLU A 102 2.84 -0.95 16.43
N LEU A 103 3.46 -1.70 17.35
CA LEU A 103 2.80 -2.26 18.55
C LEU A 103 3.03 -1.42 19.81
N THR A 104 3.67 -0.26 19.67
CA THR A 104 3.89 0.68 20.77
C THR A 104 2.89 1.84 20.72
N THR A 105 2.83 2.57 21.83
CA THR A 105 2.22 3.90 21.88
C THR A 105 3.16 4.81 22.66
N TYR A 106 2.97 6.12 22.54
CA TYR A 106 3.79 7.09 23.24
C TYR A 106 3.05 7.67 24.44
N LYS A 107 3.81 8.23 25.38
CA LYS A 107 3.28 9.02 26.49
C LYS A 107 4.16 10.23 26.72
N TRP A 108 3.56 11.29 27.27
CA TRP A 108 4.31 12.44 27.74
C TRP A 108 4.86 12.17 29.13
N ILE A 109 6.14 12.45 29.32
CA ILE A 109 6.78 12.44 30.64
C ILE A 109 7.13 13.90 30.96
N VAL A 110 6.49 14.45 31.99
CA VAL A 110 6.70 15.83 32.43
C VAL A 110 7.29 15.80 33.83
N GLN A 111 8.49 16.36 33.98
CA GLN A 111 9.17 16.53 35.27
C GLN A 111 9.24 18.03 35.56
N GLY A 112 8.59 18.46 36.64
CA GLY A 112 8.56 19.86 37.06
C GLY A 112 9.40 20.11 38.30
N ASP A 113 9.62 21.39 38.60
CA ASP A 113 10.20 21.89 39.85
C ASP A 113 9.28 22.97 40.41
N TYR A 114 8.30 22.53 41.21
CA TYR A 114 7.23 23.38 41.76
C TYR A 114 6.49 24.26 40.72
N THR A 115 6.42 23.80 39.48
CA THR A 115 5.82 24.54 38.37
C THR A 115 4.30 24.62 38.55
N SER A 116 3.74 25.84 38.50
CA SER A 116 2.30 26.08 38.54
C SER A 116 1.80 26.56 37.18
N ARG A 117 0.53 26.28 36.87
CA ARG A 117 -0.19 26.87 35.74
C ARG A 117 -1.25 27.82 36.31
N PRO A 118 -1.11 29.15 36.12
CA PRO A 118 -2.12 30.12 36.55
C PRO A 118 -3.43 29.99 35.76
#